data_AF-A0A5C5VSI6-F1
#
_entry.id   AF-A0A5C5VSI6-F1
#
_cell.length_a   1.000
_cell.length_b   1.000
_cell.length_c   1.000
_cell.angle_alpha   90.00
_cell.angle_beta   90.00
_cell.angle_gamma   90.00
#
_symmetry.space_group_name_H-M   'P 1'
#
loop_
_entity.id
_entity.type
_entity.pdbx_description
1 polymer ?
#
loop_
_entity_poly.entity_id
_entity_poly.type
_entity_poly.pdbx_seq_one_letter_code
_entity_poly.pdbx_strand_id
1 'polypeptide(L)'
;MAKKSAPSKKPAKVAAKPASRAVKPAKASPAGVSAKRLSWLDASGKSSQIDTYAKNMKSFIDAMADGKVDQHEVADQERRLVALMKKLEPKLDDAAHAAVTELLCEMAVYDLMQVLHSMYAARPQTAFRG
;
A
#
# COMPACT_ATOMS: atom_id res chain seq x y z
N MET A 1 62.70 -13.44 -63.52
CA MET A 1 63.96 -13.86 -62.87
C MET A 1 63.88 -13.56 -61.38
N ALA A 2 64.30 -14.53 -60.58
CA ALA A 2 64.20 -14.58 -59.12
C ALA A 2 65.27 -13.73 -58.40
N LYS A 3 65.00 -13.39 -57.12
CA LYS A 3 65.86 -13.56 -55.91
C LYS A 3 65.40 -12.57 -54.81
N LYS A 4 64.97 -13.06 -53.63
CA LYS A 4 65.75 -13.30 -52.37
C LYS A 4 66.21 -11.98 -51.72
N SER A 5 66.16 -11.73 -50.40
CA SER A 5 65.98 -12.53 -49.18
C SER A 5 65.75 -11.57 -47.99
N ALA A 6 65.18 -12.09 -46.89
CA ALA A 6 65.07 -11.47 -45.56
C ALA A 6 66.45 -11.25 -44.88
N PRO A 7 66.53 -10.66 -43.65
CA PRO A 7 66.37 -11.49 -42.44
C PRO A 7 65.82 -10.80 -41.15
N SER A 8 65.22 -11.63 -40.26
CA SER A 8 65.44 -11.77 -38.79
C SER A 8 65.49 -10.53 -37.87
N LYS A 9 64.95 -10.47 -36.64
CA LYS A 9 64.69 -11.46 -35.56
C LYS A 9 63.92 -10.73 -34.42
N LYS A 10 63.00 -11.42 -33.72
CA LYS A 10 62.45 -11.05 -32.38
C LYS A 10 63.51 -11.36 -31.28
N PRO A 11 63.44 -10.82 -30.03
CA PRO A 11 62.56 -11.41 -28.99
C PRO A 11 62.01 -10.50 -27.84
N ALA A 12 60.82 -10.88 -27.36
CA ALA A 12 60.28 -10.98 -25.98
C ALA A 12 60.47 -9.91 -24.87
N LYS A 13 59.35 -9.46 -24.27
CA LYS A 13 58.98 -9.61 -22.83
C LYS A 13 57.58 -9.00 -22.57
N VAL A 14 56.54 -9.80 -22.31
CA VAL A 14 55.89 -10.08 -21.00
C VAL A 14 55.46 -8.83 -20.21
N ALA A 15 54.14 -8.61 -20.08
CA ALA A 15 53.48 -8.16 -18.83
C ALA A 15 51.94 -8.27 -18.95
N ALA A 16 51.30 -8.48 -17.81
CA ALA A 16 49.93 -8.96 -17.62
C ALA A 16 48.81 -7.88 -17.72
N LYS A 17 47.59 -8.39 -17.91
CA LYS A 17 46.22 -7.82 -17.81
C LYS A 17 46.01 -6.78 -16.68
N PRO A 18 44.98 -5.87 -16.73
CA PRO A 18 43.58 -6.30 -16.58
C PRO A 18 42.43 -5.46 -17.20
N ALA A 19 41.31 -6.17 -17.40
CA ALA A 19 39.89 -5.80 -17.28
C ALA A 19 39.41 -4.39 -17.70
N SER A 20 38.69 -4.34 -18.83
CA SER A 20 37.77 -3.26 -19.19
C SER A 20 36.58 -3.21 -18.22
N ARG A 21 36.55 -2.18 -17.38
CA ARG A 21 35.44 -1.84 -16.48
C ARG A 21 34.25 -1.31 -17.30
N ALA A 22 33.13 -2.03 -17.28
CA ALA A 22 31.87 -1.56 -17.86
C ALA A 22 31.40 -0.27 -17.17
N VAL A 23 31.27 0.81 -17.94
CA VAL A 23 30.66 2.07 -17.50
C VAL A 23 29.14 1.92 -17.64
N LYS A 24 28.43 1.86 -16.51
CA LYS A 24 26.96 1.98 -16.49
C LYS A 24 26.57 3.42 -16.85
N PRO A 25 25.65 3.65 -17.80
CA PRO A 25 25.16 5.00 -18.03
C PRO A 25 24.22 5.41 -16.88
N ALA A 26 24.51 6.56 -16.29
CA ALA A 26 23.62 7.24 -15.37
C ALA A 26 22.35 7.69 -16.11
N LYS A 27 21.18 7.25 -15.65
CA LYS A 27 19.90 7.75 -16.13
C LYS A 27 19.33 8.73 -15.12
N ALA A 28 18.92 9.88 -15.65
CA ALA A 28 18.47 11.09 -14.99
C ALA A 28 17.37 10.87 -13.92
N SER A 29 17.37 11.79 -12.95
CA SER A 29 16.41 11.93 -11.82
C SER A 29 15.01 12.43 -12.28
N PRO A 30 14.04 12.63 -11.38
CA PRO A 30 12.90 11.74 -11.17
C PRO A 30 11.58 12.40 -11.61
N ALA A 31 10.81 11.73 -12.47
CA ALA A 31 9.45 12.13 -12.80
C ALA A 31 8.47 11.04 -12.36
N GLY A 32 7.62 11.39 -11.39
CA GLY A 32 6.45 10.61 -10.99
C GLY A 32 6.73 9.56 -9.90
N VAL A 33 6.62 9.96 -8.64
CA VAL A 33 6.31 8.98 -7.58
C VAL A 33 4.88 8.50 -7.87
N SER A 34 4.73 7.38 -8.57
CA SER A 34 3.47 6.64 -8.56
C SER A 34 3.14 6.38 -7.10
N ALA A 35 2.07 6.99 -6.57
CA ALA A 35 1.61 6.73 -5.22
C ALA A 35 1.44 5.21 -5.08
N LYS A 36 2.36 4.58 -4.33
CA LYS A 36 2.41 3.13 -4.17
C LYS A 36 1.05 2.69 -3.62
N ARG A 37 0.31 1.87 -4.38
CA ARG A 37 -1.01 1.36 -3.99
C ARG A 37 -0.93 0.81 -2.56
N LEU A 38 -1.78 1.32 -1.67
CA LEU A 38 -1.90 0.78 -0.31
C LEU A 38 -2.50 -0.62 -0.38
N SER A 39 -1.84 -1.59 0.24
CA SER A 39 -2.34 -2.97 0.33
C SER A 39 -3.51 -3.01 1.30
N TRP A 40 -4.62 -3.67 0.96
CA TRP A 40 -5.73 -3.84 1.92
C TRP A 40 -5.44 -4.89 2.99
N LEU A 41 -4.42 -5.71 2.79
CA LEU A 41 -4.01 -6.78 3.71
C LEU A 41 -2.64 -6.49 4.32
N ASP A 42 -2.42 -7.04 5.51
CA ASP A 42 -1.11 -7.03 6.16
C ASP A 42 -0.07 -7.83 5.35
N ALA A 43 1.21 -7.76 5.74
CA ALA A 43 2.30 -8.44 5.05
C ALA A 43 2.13 -9.97 5.00
N SER A 44 1.33 -10.55 5.90
CA SER A 44 1.03 -11.98 5.97
C SER A 44 -0.26 -12.38 5.22
N GLY A 45 -1.04 -11.41 4.75
CA GLY A 45 -2.33 -11.64 4.09
C GLY A 45 -3.45 -12.10 5.02
N LYS A 46 -3.28 -12.02 6.35
CA LYS A 46 -4.20 -12.62 7.33
C LYS A 46 -5.20 -11.65 7.92
N SER A 47 -4.86 -10.37 7.94
CA SER A 47 -5.68 -9.33 8.56
C SER A 47 -5.88 -8.15 7.63
N SER A 48 -7.07 -7.57 7.69
CA SER A 48 -7.36 -6.29 7.03
C SER A 48 -6.50 -5.17 7.61
N GLN A 49 -6.05 -4.25 6.77
CA GLN A 49 -5.37 -3.01 7.15
C GLN A 49 -6.29 -1.79 7.07
N ILE A 50 -7.54 -1.97 6.63
CA ILE A 50 -8.47 -0.86 6.40
C ILE A 50 -8.74 -0.09 7.70
N ASP A 51 -8.91 -0.77 8.83
CA ASP A 51 -9.11 -0.12 10.14
C ASP A 51 -7.89 0.71 10.55
N THR A 52 -6.69 0.23 10.26
CA THR A 52 -5.45 0.97 10.49
C THR A 52 -5.42 2.22 9.63
N TYR A 53 -5.85 2.14 8.38
CA TYR A 53 -5.94 3.31 7.51
C TYR A 53 -7.00 4.30 7.99
N ALA A 54 -8.18 3.81 8.39
CA ALA A 54 -9.26 4.61 8.93
C ALA A 54 -8.82 5.39 10.18
N LYS A 55 -8.12 4.73 11.12
CA LYS A 55 -7.58 5.35 12.34
C LYS A 55 -6.54 6.44 12.06
N ASN A 56 -5.86 6.38 10.92
CA ASN A 56 -4.89 7.38 10.49
C ASN A 56 -5.52 8.49 9.62
N MET A 57 -6.81 8.41 9.28
CA MET A 57 -7.47 9.47 8.54
C MET A 57 -7.62 10.71 9.40
N LYS A 58 -7.32 11.89 8.84
CA LYS A 58 -7.50 13.17 9.52
C LYS A 58 -8.92 13.33 10.08
N SER A 59 -9.95 12.95 9.31
CA SER A 59 -11.34 13.05 9.75
C SER A 59 -11.65 12.20 10.99
N PHE A 60 -10.97 11.07 11.15
CA PHE A 60 -11.10 10.24 12.36
C PHE A 60 -10.34 10.85 13.53
N ILE A 61 -9.09 11.28 13.30
CA ILE A 61 -8.26 11.92 14.33
C ILE A 61 -8.94 13.17 14.88
N ASP A 62 -9.48 14.02 14.01
CA ASP A 62 -10.21 15.24 14.40
C ASP A 62 -11.44 14.90 15.24
N ALA A 63 -12.28 13.96 14.78
CA ALA A 63 -13.52 13.58 15.46
C ALA A 63 -13.30 12.84 16.80
N MET A 64 -12.09 12.35 17.06
CA MET A 64 -11.74 11.71 18.33
C MET A 64 -11.00 12.65 19.28
N ALA A 65 -10.71 13.89 18.87
CA ALA A 65 -9.78 14.77 19.58
C ALA A 65 -10.25 15.16 21.00
N ASP A 66 -11.56 15.28 21.21
CA ASP A 66 -12.16 15.61 22.52
C ASP A 66 -12.77 14.39 23.23
N GLY A 67 -12.62 13.20 22.63
CA GLY A 67 -13.15 11.94 23.15
C GLY A 67 -14.66 11.74 22.97
N LYS A 68 -15.34 12.58 22.18
CA LYS A 68 -16.77 12.44 21.86
C LYS A 68 -16.97 12.57 20.37
N VAL A 69 -17.86 11.73 19.83
CA VAL A 69 -18.27 11.85 18.42
C VAL A 69 -19.69 12.39 18.38
N ASP A 70 -19.84 13.61 17.87
CA ASP A 70 -21.09 14.32 17.82
C ASP A 70 -21.88 14.03 16.53
N GLN A 71 -23.19 14.32 16.55
CA GLN A 71 -24.09 14.04 15.42
C GLN A 71 -23.64 14.71 14.11
N HIS A 72 -23.09 15.93 14.21
CA HIS A 72 -22.61 16.66 13.03
C HIS A 72 -21.38 15.98 12.41
N GLU A 73 -20.47 15.43 13.22
CA GLU A 73 -19.27 14.72 12.74
C GLU A 73 -19.63 13.42 12.03
N VAL A 74 -20.63 12.70 12.54
CA VAL A 74 -21.22 11.53 11.88
C VAL A 74 -21.83 11.93 10.54
N ALA A 75 -22.65 12.99 10.51
CA ALA A 75 -23.26 13.47 9.27
C ALA A 75 -22.20 13.92 8.25
N ASP A 76 -21.12 14.54 8.71
CA ASP A 76 -19.98 14.94 7.88
C ASP A 76 -19.27 13.73 7.26
N GLN A 77 -19.10 12.65 8.03
CA GLN A 77 -18.52 11.41 7.54
C GLN A 77 -19.44 10.72 6.53
N GLU A 78 -20.74 10.69 6.77
CA GLU A 78 -21.72 10.16 5.82
C GLU A 78 -21.70 10.92 4.50
N ARG A 79 -21.68 12.26 4.54
CA ARG A 79 -21.57 13.08 3.32
C ARG A 79 -20.32 12.74 2.51
N ARG A 80 -19.17 12.54 3.16
CA ARG A 80 -17.92 12.10 2.49
C ARG A 80 -18.07 10.71 1.88
N LEU A 81 -18.66 9.76 2.62
CA LEU A 81 -18.89 8.39 2.14
C LEU A 81 -19.78 8.39 0.89
N VAL A 82 -20.94 9.06 0.95
CA VAL A 82 -21.88 9.15 -0.18
C VAL A 82 -21.23 9.81 -1.40
N ALA A 83 -20.42 10.86 -1.20
CA ALA A 83 -19.69 11.50 -2.29
C ALA A 83 -18.68 10.55 -2.96
N LEU A 84 -18.01 9.68 -2.19
CA LEU A 84 -17.11 8.66 -2.72
C LEU A 84 -17.87 7.57 -3.48
N MET A 85 -18.98 7.08 -2.94
CA MET A 85 -19.83 6.08 -3.61
C MET A 85 -20.31 6.60 -4.97
N LYS A 86 -20.90 7.79 -5.01
CA LYS A 86 -21.35 8.45 -6.26
C LYS A 86 -20.24 8.63 -7.30
N LYS A 87 -18.99 8.82 -6.86
CA LYS A 87 -17.84 9.00 -7.73
C LYS A 87 -17.24 7.68 -8.24
N LEU A 88 -17.30 6.64 -7.41
CA LEU A 88 -16.65 5.34 -7.69
C LEU A 88 -17.58 4.40 -8.44
N GLU A 89 -18.83 4.31 -8.01
CA GLU A 89 -19.81 3.33 -8.49
C GLU A 89 -19.97 3.32 -10.03
N PRO A 90 -20.10 4.48 -10.73
CA PRO A 90 -20.25 4.48 -12.19
C PRO A 90 -18.99 4.05 -12.97
N LYS A 91 -17.85 3.85 -12.28
CA LYS A 91 -16.58 3.43 -12.89
C LYS A 91 -16.35 1.93 -12.80
N LEU A 92 -17.22 1.22 -12.08
CA LEU A 92 -17.18 -0.22 -11.93
C LEU A 92 -18.07 -0.81 -13.02
N ASP A 93 -17.58 -1.84 -13.71
CA ASP A 93 -18.48 -2.72 -14.47
C ASP A 93 -19.32 -3.57 -13.51
N ASP A 94 -20.33 -4.26 -14.03
CA ASP A 94 -21.29 -5.02 -13.20
C ASP A 94 -20.59 -6.07 -12.31
N ALA A 95 -19.54 -6.73 -12.83
CA ALA A 95 -18.82 -7.75 -12.08
C ALA A 95 -17.97 -7.13 -10.96
N ALA A 96 -17.27 -6.03 -11.24
CA ALA A 96 -16.49 -5.30 -10.25
C ALA A 96 -17.40 -4.64 -9.21
N HIS A 97 -18.55 -4.12 -9.62
CA HIS A 97 -19.56 -3.53 -8.73
C HIS A 97 -20.07 -4.58 -7.74
N ALA A 98 -20.46 -5.76 -8.23
CA ALA A 98 -20.92 -6.85 -7.38
C ALA A 98 -19.86 -7.26 -6.35
N ALA A 99 -18.60 -7.46 -6.79
CA ALA A 99 -17.51 -7.85 -5.90
C ALA A 99 -17.16 -6.77 -4.85
N VAL A 100 -17.15 -5.49 -5.25
CA VAL A 100 -16.92 -4.38 -4.31
C VAL A 100 -18.08 -4.24 -3.33
N THR A 101 -19.31 -4.44 -3.79
CA THR A 101 -20.50 -4.39 -2.93
C THR A 101 -20.45 -5.49 -1.87
N GLU A 102 -20.14 -6.73 -2.26
CA GLU A 102 -19.95 -7.84 -1.31
C GLU A 102 -18.87 -7.50 -0.28
N LEU A 103 -17.72 -6.99 -0.71
CA LEU A 103 -16.65 -6.56 0.18
C LEU A 103 -17.08 -5.47 1.17
N LEU A 104 -17.80 -4.44 0.71
CA LEU A 104 -18.29 -3.36 1.57
C LEU A 104 -19.30 -3.87 2.60
N CYS A 105 -20.18 -4.80 2.21
CA CYS A 105 -21.12 -5.45 3.11
C CYS A 105 -20.40 -6.26 4.19
N GLU A 106 -19.44 -7.11 3.81
CA GLU A 106 -18.65 -7.91 4.76
C GLU A 106 -17.84 -7.02 5.72
N MET A 107 -17.29 -5.91 5.23
CA MET A 107 -16.58 -4.94 6.06
C MET A 107 -17.51 -4.29 7.09
N ALA A 108 -18.71 -3.85 6.68
CA ALA A 108 -19.70 -3.27 7.59
C ALA A 108 -20.17 -4.27 8.66
N VAL A 109 -20.38 -5.54 8.28
CA VAL A 109 -20.71 -6.62 9.22
C VAL A 109 -19.56 -6.84 10.21
N TYR A 110 -18.33 -6.94 9.73
CA TYR A 110 -17.14 -7.12 10.56
C TYR A 110 -16.98 -5.97 11.57
N ASP A 111 -17.09 -4.73 11.13
CA ASP A 111 -16.96 -3.55 11.99
C ASP A 111 -18.06 -3.51 13.06
N LEU A 112 -19.30 -3.82 12.69
CA LEU A 112 -20.40 -3.92 13.66
C LEU A 112 -20.14 -5.03 14.69
N MET A 113 -19.64 -6.19 14.25
CA MET A 113 -19.24 -7.27 15.16
C MET A 113 -18.12 -6.84 16.10
N GLN A 114 -17.10 -6.12 15.62
CA GLN A 114 -16.01 -5.59 16.46
C GLN A 114 -16.53 -4.64 17.53
N VAL A 115 -17.41 -3.70 17.15
CA VAL A 115 -18.03 -2.74 18.08
C VAL A 115 -18.87 -3.48 19.12
N LEU A 116 -19.77 -4.37 18.70
CA LEU A 116 -20.63 -5.13 19.61
C LEU A 116 -19.82 -6.02 20.56
N HIS A 117 -18.79 -6.70 20.05
CA HIS A 117 -17.89 -7.51 20.88
C HIS A 117 -17.20 -6.68 21.94
N SER A 118 -16.66 -5.51 21.56
CA SER A 118 -16.00 -4.58 22.48
C SER A 118 -16.96 -4.05 23.55
N MET A 119 -18.19 -3.70 23.17
CA MET A 119 -19.24 -3.27 24.10
C MET A 119 -19.62 -4.37 25.09
N TYR A 120 -19.74 -5.62 24.66
CA TYR A 120 -20.04 -6.75 25.56
C TYR A 120 -18.87 -7.08 26.48
N ALA A 121 -17.63 -7.01 25.98
CA ALA A 121 -16.42 -7.24 26.79
C ALA A 121 -16.23 -6.15 27.86
N ALA A 122 -16.66 -4.92 27.59
CA ALA A 122 -16.57 -3.81 28.54
C ALA A 122 -17.66 -3.83 29.64
N ARG A 123 -18.67 -4.70 29.55
CA ARG A 123 -19.72 -4.78 30.58
C ARG A 123 -19.14 -5.37 31.87
N PRO A 124 -19.23 -4.66 33.02
CA PRO A 124 -18.77 -5.21 34.29
C PRO A 124 -19.60 -6.44 34.69
N GLN A 125 -18.93 -7.57 34.93
CA GLN A 125 -19.52 -8.80 35.48
C GLN A 125 -19.73 -8.67 37.00
N THR A 126 -20.38 -7.60 37.45
CA THR A 126 -20.66 -7.43 38.88
C THR A 126 -21.91 -8.23 39.24
N ALA A 127 -21.72 -9.43 39.80
CA ALA A 127 -22.75 -10.05 40.61
C ALA A 127 -22.88 -9.23 41.90
N PHE A 128 -24.02 -8.57 42.08
CA PHE A 128 -24.37 -7.94 43.36
C PHE A 128 -24.39 -9.01 44.44
N ARG A 129 -23.38 -8.99 45.32
CA ARG A 129 -23.38 -9.74 46.58
C ARG A 129 -23.74 -8.73 47.66
N GLY A 130 -25.05 -8.61 47.90
CA GLY A 130 -25.60 -7.88 49.03
C GLY A 130 -25.21 -8.53 50.36
#